data_AF-A0A1Y6FY75-F1
#
_entry.id   AF-A0A1Y6FY75-F1
#
_cell.length_a   1.000
_cell.length_b   1.000
_cell.length_c   1.000
_cell.angle_alpha   90.00
_cell.angle_beta   90.00
_cell.angle_gamma   90.00
#
_symmetry.space_group_name_H-M   'P 1'
#
loop_
_entity.id
_entity.type
_entity.pdbx_description
1 polymer ?
#
loop_
_entity_poly.entity_id
_entity_poly.type
_entity_poly.pdbx_seq_one_letter_code
_entity_poly.pdbx_strand_id
1 'polypeptide(L)'
;MSDFEEYIKKKLEENKEMIGQLPYSSDQLREIYRQEYEYKKNAPALELNPEGQAINREQVEFYLPEKWEMLREGKLLYDDEELLNALKLIIFNIGVKKTLDVIPQDFIKQYLNGINTNSFGDNQKI
;
A
#
# COMPACT_ATOMS: atom_id res chain seq x y z
N MET A 1 23.41 -14.53 1.05
CA MET A 1 22.35 -14.67 0.04
C MET A 1 22.16 -13.29 -0.58
N SER A 2 21.78 -13.18 -1.86
CA SER A 2 21.46 -11.85 -2.42
C SER A 2 20.10 -11.38 -1.89
N ASP A 3 19.90 -10.06 -1.82
CA ASP A 3 18.65 -9.45 -1.32
C ASP A 3 17.39 -9.97 -2.03
N PHE A 4 17.52 -10.30 -3.32
CA PHE A 4 16.43 -10.92 -4.10
C PHE A 4 16.12 -12.36 -3.65
N GLU A 5 17.13 -13.16 -3.30
CA GLU A 5 16.92 -14.54 -2.83
C GLU A 5 16.20 -14.59 -1.47
N GLU A 6 16.46 -13.62 -0.59
CA GLU A 6 15.70 -13.47 0.65
C GLU A 6 14.26 -13.01 0.40
N TYR A 7 14.08 -12.04 -0.50
CA TYR A 7 12.77 -11.54 -0.90
C TYR A 7 11.90 -12.66 -1.49
N ILE A 8 12.41 -13.44 -2.45
CA ILE A 8 11.63 -14.50 -3.09
C ILE A 8 11.30 -15.61 -2.09
N LYS A 9 12.25 -15.99 -1.22
CA LYS A 9 12.00 -17.00 -0.19
C LYS A 9 10.85 -16.57 0.73
N LYS A 10 10.82 -15.30 1.13
CA LYS A 10 9.74 -14.74 1.94
C LYS A 10 8.41 -14.75 1.19
N LYS A 11 8.38 -14.29 -0.06
CA LYS A 11 7.15 -14.24 -0.89
C LYS A 11 6.56 -15.61 -1.18
N LEU A 12 7.41 -16.61 -1.45
CA LEU A 12 6.97 -17.99 -1.65
C LEU A 12 6.31 -18.58 -0.40
N GLU A 13 6.78 -18.22 0.81
CA GLU A 13 6.15 -18.68 2.05
C GLU A 13 4.84 -17.92 2.34
N GLU A 14 4.82 -16.60 2.17
CA GLU A 14 3.62 -15.77 2.35
C GLU A 14 2.47 -16.23 1.44
N ASN A 15 2.79 -16.60 0.20
CA ASN A 15 1.80 -16.92 -0.84
C ASN A 15 1.64 -18.43 -1.07
N LYS A 16 2.21 -19.27 -0.22
CA LYS A 16 2.32 -20.74 -0.42
C LYS A 16 0.99 -21.41 -0.74
N GLU A 17 -0.08 -21.03 -0.04
CA GLU A 17 -1.42 -21.59 -0.25
C GLU A 17 -2.04 -21.17 -1.59
N MET A 18 -1.80 -19.94 -2.01
CA MET A 18 -2.30 -19.40 -3.28
C MET A 18 -1.51 -19.96 -4.47
N ILE A 19 -0.18 -20.02 -4.35
CA ILE A 19 0.72 -20.52 -5.40
C ILE A 19 0.37 -21.95 -5.82
N GLY A 20 0.02 -22.82 -4.85
CA GLY A 20 -0.34 -24.21 -5.13
C GLY A 20 -1.59 -24.37 -6.01
N GLN A 21 -2.40 -23.32 -6.17
CA GLN A 21 -3.62 -23.32 -6.97
C GLN A 21 -3.42 -22.66 -8.34
N LEU A 22 -2.27 -22.03 -8.59
CA LEU A 22 -1.99 -21.30 -9.82
C LEU A 22 -1.30 -22.18 -10.87
N PRO A 23 -1.62 -22.01 -12.16
CA PRO A 23 -1.01 -22.79 -13.25
C PRO A 23 0.37 -22.24 -13.66
N TYR A 24 1.23 -21.93 -12.69
CA TYR A 24 2.57 -21.39 -12.95
C TYR A 24 3.66 -22.37 -12.52
N SER A 25 4.70 -22.49 -13.33
CA SER A 25 5.93 -23.20 -12.95
C SER A 25 6.75 -22.39 -11.94
N SER A 26 7.66 -23.05 -11.23
CA SER A 26 8.58 -22.38 -10.30
C SER A 26 9.41 -21.27 -10.96
N ASP A 27 9.83 -21.47 -12.21
CA ASP A 27 10.59 -20.47 -12.96
C ASP A 27 9.72 -19.26 -13.34
N GLN A 28 8.46 -19.48 -13.70
CA GLN A 28 7.50 -18.40 -13.98
C GLN A 28 7.21 -17.57 -12.72
N LEU A 29 7.01 -18.23 -11.58
CA LEU A 29 6.81 -17.55 -10.29
C LEU A 29 8.03 -16.71 -9.91
N ARG A 30 9.24 -17.24 -10.14
CA ARG A 30 10.48 -16.52 -9.88
C ARG A 30 10.64 -15.29 -10.76
N GLU A 31 10.24 -15.38 -12.03
CA GLU A 31 10.22 -14.23 -12.93
C GLU A 31 9.23 -13.16 -12.47
N ILE A 32 8.00 -13.57 -12.11
CA ILE A 32 6.96 -12.65 -11.60
C ILE A 32 7.47 -11.90 -10.36
N TYR A 33 8.02 -12.62 -9.38
CA TYR A 33 8.56 -11.97 -8.18
C TYR A 33 9.82 -11.14 -8.46
N ARG A 34 10.61 -11.47 -9.48
CA ARG A 34 11.74 -10.62 -9.89
C ARG A 34 11.25 -9.28 -10.43
N GLN A 35 10.22 -9.30 -11.28
CA GLN A 35 9.62 -8.09 -11.82
C GLN A 35 9.00 -7.23 -10.70
N GLU A 36 8.28 -7.86 -9.76
CA GLU A 36 7.74 -7.15 -8.59
C GLU A 36 8.87 -6.53 -7.73
N TYR A 37 9.94 -7.29 -7.47
CA TYR A 37 11.09 -6.81 -6.70
C TYR A 37 11.78 -5.63 -7.38
N GLU A 38 12.03 -5.71 -8.68
CA GLU A 38 12.66 -4.64 -9.45
C GLU A 38 11.77 -3.41 -9.53
N TYR A 39 10.46 -3.59 -9.73
CA TYR A 39 9.48 -2.51 -9.70
C TYR A 39 9.52 -1.76 -8.36
N LYS A 40 9.45 -2.48 -7.23
CA LYS A 40 9.46 -1.89 -5.89
C LYS A 40 10.81 -1.24 -5.55
N LYS A 41 11.92 -1.85 -5.98
CA LYS A 41 13.27 -1.32 -5.75
C LYS A 41 13.51 -0.01 -6.50
N ASN A 42 12.88 0.17 -7.65
CA ASN A 42 13.01 1.36 -8.48
C ASN A 42 11.92 2.41 -8.19
N ALA A 43 11.17 2.27 -7.09
CA ALA A 43 10.19 3.25 -6.67
C ALA A 43 10.84 4.64 -6.50
N PRO A 44 10.29 5.70 -7.12
CA PRO A 44 10.79 7.06 -6.90
C PRO A 44 10.71 7.43 -5.42
N ALA A 45 11.79 7.93 -4.82
CA ALA A 45 11.80 8.25 -3.40
C ALA A 45 10.77 9.35 -3.07
N LEU A 46 9.86 9.07 -2.14
CA LEU A 46 8.94 10.04 -1.53
C LEU A 46 9.38 10.31 -0.09
N GLU A 47 10.34 11.22 0.07
CA GLU A 47 10.71 11.72 1.40
C GLU A 47 9.64 12.69 1.90
N LEU A 48 8.90 12.27 2.93
CA LEU A 48 7.81 13.06 3.50
C LEU A 48 8.36 14.24 4.31
N ASN A 49 7.95 15.46 3.94
CA ASN A 49 8.24 16.67 4.69
C ASN A 49 7.00 17.22 5.43
N PRO A 50 7.19 18.07 6.46
CA PRO A 50 6.08 18.74 7.13
C PRO A 50 5.21 19.56 6.17
N GLU A 51 5.85 20.23 5.21
CA GLU A 51 5.22 21.02 4.16
C GLU A 51 5.09 20.22 2.87
N GLY A 52 4.12 20.60 2.04
CA GLY A 52 3.84 19.93 0.77
C GLY A 52 4.95 20.08 -0.27
N GLN A 53 5.09 19.05 -1.11
CA GLN A 53 6.10 18.98 -2.17
C GLN A 53 5.46 18.88 -3.55
N ALA A 54 6.12 19.43 -4.57
CA ALA A 54 5.66 19.29 -5.94
C ALA A 54 5.81 17.85 -6.42
N ILE A 55 4.74 17.31 -7.02
CA ILE A 55 4.77 15.99 -7.66
C ILE A 55 5.30 16.13 -9.09
N ASN A 56 6.21 15.25 -9.49
CA ASN A 56 6.67 15.13 -10.87
C ASN A 56 5.95 13.98 -11.62
N ARG A 57 6.15 13.91 -12.93
CA ARG A 57 5.50 12.92 -13.79
C ARG A 57 5.85 11.47 -13.43
N GLU A 58 7.11 11.19 -13.11
CA GLU A 58 7.57 9.85 -12.74
C GLU A 58 6.90 9.36 -11.46
N GLN A 59 6.73 10.25 -10.48
CA GLN A 59 6.01 9.96 -9.24
C GLN A 59 4.52 9.69 -9.49
N VAL A 60 3.88 10.43 -10.41
CA VAL A 60 2.50 10.14 -10.82
C VAL A 60 2.41 8.76 -11.44
N GLU A 61 3.25 8.46 -12.43
CA GLU A 61 3.21 7.19 -13.17
C GLU A 61 3.47 5.97 -12.27
N PHE A 62 4.26 6.12 -11.20
CA PHE A 62 4.54 5.02 -10.28
C PHE A 62 3.49 4.85 -9.16
N TYR A 63 3.05 5.96 -8.56
CA TYR A 63 2.23 5.92 -7.34
C TYR A 63 0.73 6.04 -7.60
N LEU A 64 0.31 6.54 -8.77
CA LEU A 64 -1.10 6.58 -9.14
C LEU A 64 -1.42 5.40 -10.06
N PRO A 65 -2.49 4.64 -9.78
CA PRO A 65 -2.95 3.62 -10.71
C PRO A 65 -3.37 4.27 -12.03
N GLU A 66 -3.14 3.57 -13.15
CA GLU A 66 -3.46 4.06 -14.50
C GLU A 66 -4.94 4.47 -14.66
N LYS A 67 -5.82 3.90 -13.84
CA LYS A 67 -7.25 4.25 -13.80
C LYS A 67 -7.66 4.55 -12.38
N TRP A 68 -8.34 5.69 -12.19
CA TRP A 68 -9.11 6.06 -10.99
C TRP A 68 -10.60 5.69 -11.18
N GLU A 69 -10.91 4.39 -11.25
CA GLU A 69 -12.29 3.88 -11.24
C GLU A 69 -12.77 3.69 -9.79
N MET A 70 -13.68 4.56 -9.35
CA MET A 70 -14.47 4.30 -8.14
C MET A 70 -15.46 3.15 -8.38
N LEU A 71 -15.65 2.35 -7.33
CA LEU A 71 -16.69 1.34 -7.09
C LEU A 71 -17.74 1.13 -8.22
N ARG A 72 -17.70 -0.05 -8.84
CA ARG A 72 -18.92 -0.71 -9.34
C ARG A 72 -19.37 -1.70 -8.27
N GLU A 73 -20.62 -1.59 -7.81
CA GLU A 73 -21.27 -2.60 -6.95
C GLU A 73 -20.58 -2.87 -5.59
N GLY A 74 -20.02 -1.86 -4.94
CA GLY A 74 -19.56 -2.03 -3.55
C GLY A 74 -18.17 -2.68 -3.39
N LYS A 75 -17.47 -3.03 -4.47
CA LYS A 75 -16.07 -3.50 -4.43
C LYS A 75 -15.06 -2.44 -4.88
N LEU A 76 -14.09 -2.13 -4.02
CA LEU A 76 -12.89 -1.40 -4.42
C LEU A 76 -12.16 -2.23 -5.48
N LEU A 77 -11.78 -1.60 -6.58
CA LEU A 77 -11.02 -2.26 -7.66
C LEU A 77 -9.51 -2.26 -7.40
N TYR A 78 -9.07 -1.58 -6.35
CA TYR A 78 -7.67 -1.46 -5.96
C TYR A 78 -7.33 -2.40 -4.81
N ASP A 79 -6.12 -2.94 -4.87
CA ASP A 79 -5.55 -3.60 -3.70
C ASP A 79 -5.06 -2.58 -2.65
N ASP A 80 -4.76 -3.08 -1.45
CA ASP A 80 -4.30 -2.25 -0.34
C ASP A 80 -2.96 -1.55 -0.65
N GLU A 81 -2.12 -2.11 -1.52
CA GLU A 81 -0.82 -1.55 -1.88
C GLU A 81 -0.98 -0.36 -2.84
N GLU A 82 -1.84 -0.47 -3.84
CA GLU A 82 -2.20 0.62 -4.76
C GLU A 82 -2.84 1.79 -4.01
N LEU A 83 -3.76 1.51 -3.09
CA LEU A 83 -4.38 2.54 -2.23
C LEU A 83 -3.34 3.22 -1.35
N LEU A 84 -2.44 2.45 -0.75
CA LEU A 84 -1.37 2.99 0.08
C LEU A 84 -0.39 3.85 -0.73
N ASN A 85 -0.08 3.46 -1.96
CA ASN A 85 0.79 4.23 -2.85
C ASN A 85 0.16 5.56 -3.26
N ALA A 86 -1.12 5.55 -3.63
CA ALA A 86 -1.88 6.77 -3.91
C ALA A 86 -1.91 7.69 -2.67
N LEU A 87 -2.15 7.12 -1.48
CA LEU A 87 -2.15 7.87 -0.22
C LEU A 87 -0.79 8.51 0.07
N LYS A 88 0.32 7.78 -0.10
CA LYS A 88 1.68 8.32 0.09
C LYS A 88 1.93 9.53 -0.81
N LEU A 89 1.52 9.45 -2.08
CA LEU A 89 1.67 10.56 -3.03
C LEU A 89 0.84 11.79 -2.63
N ILE A 90 -0.39 11.58 -2.15
CA ILE A 90 -1.25 12.65 -1.65
C ILE A 90 -0.61 13.33 -0.43
N ILE A 91 -0.13 12.56 0.54
CA ILE A 91 0.54 13.08 1.74
C ILE A 91 1.81 13.84 1.36
N PHE A 92 2.61 13.31 0.43
CA PHE A 92 3.80 13.97 -0.08
C PHE A 92 3.45 15.35 -0.70
N ASN A 93 2.36 15.44 -1.46
CA ASN A 93 1.95 16.68 -2.10
C ASN A 93 1.41 17.74 -1.13
N ILE A 94 0.62 17.30 -0.16
CA ILE A 94 -0.08 18.19 0.77
C ILE A 94 0.82 18.56 1.96
N GLY A 95 1.75 17.67 2.33
CA GLY A 95 2.60 17.77 3.51
C GLY A 95 2.02 17.01 4.71
N VAL A 96 2.91 16.46 5.54
CA VAL A 96 2.53 15.69 6.73
C VAL A 96 1.70 16.52 7.69
N LYS A 97 2.05 17.79 7.90
CA LYS A 97 1.38 18.66 8.87
C LYS A 97 -0.11 18.83 8.53
N LYS A 98 -0.40 19.24 7.30
CA LYS A 98 -1.78 19.40 6.82
C LYS A 98 -2.55 18.09 6.81
N THR A 99 -1.88 16.97 6.54
CA THR A 99 -2.50 15.64 6.62
C THR A 99 -2.90 15.30 8.05
N LEU A 100 -2.05 15.59 9.04
CA LEU A 100 -2.38 15.36 10.45
C LEU A 100 -3.47 16.32 10.95
N ASP A 101 -3.53 17.54 10.43
CA ASP A 101 -4.55 18.53 10.79
C ASP A 101 -5.97 18.11 10.40
N VAL A 102 -6.12 17.27 9.36
CA VAL A 102 -7.44 16.74 8.95
C VAL A 102 -7.86 15.49 9.71
N ILE A 103 -6.93 14.80 10.37
CA ILE A 103 -7.24 13.62 11.18
C ILE A 103 -7.73 14.11 12.54
N PRO A 104 -8.91 13.69 13.03
CA PRO A 104 -9.38 14.07 14.34
C PRO A 104 -8.36 13.71 15.42
N GLN A 105 -8.01 14.68 16.26
CA GLN A 105 -6.96 14.53 17.29
C GLN A 105 -7.22 13.36 18.24
N ASP A 106 -8.49 13.01 18.48
CA ASP A 106 -8.86 11.88 19.33
C ASP A 106 -8.48 10.53 18.71
N PHE A 107 -8.51 10.40 17.38
CA PHE A 107 -8.02 9.20 16.70
C PHE A 107 -6.50 9.06 16.82
N ILE A 108 -5.77 10.17 16.66
CA ILE A 108 -4.30 10.20 16.82
C ILE A 108 -3.92 9.78 18.25
N LYS A 109 -4.60 10.34 19.25
CA LYS A 109 -4.38 9.99 20.67
C LYS A 109 -4.69 8.53 20.96
N GLN A 110 -5.79 7.98 20.43
CA GLN A 110 -6.14 6.57 20.62
C GLN A 110 -5.06 5.64 20.07
N TYR A 111 -4.55 5.92 18.87
CA TYR A 111 -3.46 5.18 18.26
C TYR A 111 -2.16 5.25 19.09
N LEU A 112 -1.74 6.45 19.49
CA LEU A 112 -0.52 6.66 20.29
C LEU A 112 -0.59 6.03 21.67
N ASN A 113 -1.78 5.99 22.28
CA ASN A 113 -2.01 5.40 23.59
C ASN A 113 -2.16 3.87 23.55
N GLY A 114 -1.97 3.23 22.39
CA GLY A 114 -2.04 1.78 22.24
C GLY A 114 -3.43 1.20 22.54
N ILE A 115 -4.49 2.00 22.41
CA ILE A 115 -5.85 1.55 22.66
C ILE A 115 -6.31 0.72 21.45
N ASN A 116 -5.94 -0.56 21.47
CA ASN A 116 -6.67 -1.61 20.79
C ASN A 116 -8.08 -1.66 21.39
N THR A 117 -8.98 -0.82 20.91
CA THR A 117 -10.40 -1.04 21.11
C THR A 117 -10.88 -2.01 20.05
N ASN A 118 -10.94 -3.28 20.46
CA ASN A 118 -11.98 -4.21 20.01
C ASN A 118 -13.37 -3.62 20.37
N SER A 119 -13.77 -2.53 19.70
CA SER A 119 -15.10 -1.96 19.80
C SER A 119 -15.65 -1.63 18.41
N PHE A 120 -15.61 -2.61 17.51
CA PHE A 120 -16.72 -2.83 16.59
C PHE A 120 -17.56 -3.99 17.14
N GLY A 121 -18.12 -3.78 18.33
CA GLY A 121 -19.17 -4.61 18.88
C GLY A 121 -20.52 -3.96 18.57
N ASP A 122 -21.38 -4.73 17.90
CA ASP A 122 -22.84 -4.73 18.00
C ASP A 122 -23.55 -3.39 18.20
N ASN A 123 -24.22 -2.94 17.14
CA ASN A 123 -25.67 -2.65 17.11
C ASN A 123 -25.97 -1.56 16.10
N GLN A 124 -26.54 -1.92 14.95
CA GLN A 124 -27.72 -1.24 14.44
C GLN A 124 -28.68 -2.29 13.87
N LYS A 125 -29.51 -2.85 14.77
CA LYS A 125 -30.87 -3.25 14.40
C LYS A 125 -31.69 -1.96 14.29
N ILE A 126 -32.31 -1.73 13.14
CA ILE A 126 -33.63 -1.12 13.04
C ILE A 126 -34.51 -2.15 12.35
#